data_AF-A0A117SML2-F1
#
_entry.id   AF-A0A117SML2-F1
#
_cell.length_a   1.000
_cell.length_b   1.000
_cell.length_c   1.000
_cell.angle_alpha   90.00
_cell.angle_beta   90.00
_cell.angle_gamma   90.00
#
_symmetry.space_group_name_H-M   'P 1'
#
loop_
_entity.id
_entity.type
_entity.pdbx_description
1 polymer ?
#
loop_
_entity_poly.entity_id
_entity_poly.type
_entity_poly.pdbx_seq_one_letter_code
_entity_poly.pdbx_strand_id
1 'polypeptide(L)'
;MAYWLGRRFAEINYEFRLFENAFLQFNELLLTFLHQRNVLGDTEVSGLKAVLRALLPPTKSKYYTREVYERLVKLLDKDTKEYTMEDVEAFYEIADLIEKEGVERNDRRLIDYAYKLRLFALVVKVVIVYPKLVKLSESSKVTKELMGQDLLK
;
A
#
# COMPACT_ATOMS: atom_id res chain seq x y z
N MET A 1 35.91 -3.56 -19.03
CA MET A 1 34.98 -4.51 -18.38
C MET A 1 33.97 -3.83 -17.45
N ALA A 2 34.39 -2.98 -16.49
CA ALA A 2 33.50 -2.31 -15.53
C ALA A 2 32.43 -1.39 -16.17
N TYR A 3 32.76 -0.67 -17.24
CA TYR A 3 31.83 0.23 -17.93
C TYR A 3 30.67 -0.49 -18.63
N TRP A 4 30.95 -1.62 -19.28
CA TRP A 4 29.93 -2.43 -19.96
C TRP A 4 29.00 -3.14 -18.96
N LEU A 5 29.56 -3.64 -17.85
CA LEU A 5 28.78 -4.18 -16.74
C LEU A 5 27.87 -3.11 -16.12
N GLY A 6 28.40 -1.91 -15.85
CA GLY A 6 27.61 -0.81 -15.30
C GLY A 6 26.45 -0.39 -16.19
N ARG A 7 26.67 -0.30 -17.51
CA ARG A 7 25.60 0.00 -18.48
C ARG A 7 24.53 -1.10 -18.49
N ARG A 8 24.94 -2.37 -18.52
CA ARG A 8 24.01 -3.51 -18.53
C ARG A 8 23.19 -3.60 -17.24
N PHE A 9 23.77 -3.30 -16.08
CA PHE A 9 23.03 -3.20 -14.82
C PHE A 9 22.04 -2.03 -14.80
N ALA A 10 22.40 -0.88 -15.39
CA ALA A 10 21.50 0.26 -15.50
C ALA A 10 20.29 -0.03 -16.40
N GLU A 11 20.51 -0.71 -17.53
CA GLU A 11 19.45 -1.17 -18.43
C GLU A 11 18.52 -2.17 -17.72
N ILE A 12 19.07 -3.18 -17.02
CA ILE A 12 18.27 -4.14 -16.25
C ILE A 12 17.44 -3.42 -15.16
N ASN A 13 18.03 -2.47 -14.44
CA ASN A 13 17.32 -1.72 -13.41
C ASN A 13 16.22 -0.82 -14.00
N TYR A 14 16.41 -0.29 -15.20
CA TYR A 14 15.39 0.49 -15.89
C TYR A 14 14.21 -0.38 -16.32
N GLU A 15 14.47 -1.50 -16.99
CA GLU A 15 13.46 -2.49 -17.37
C GLU A 15 12.70 -3.02 -16.16
N PHE A 16 13.41 -3.28 -15.06
CA PHE A 16 12.79 -3.74 -13.81
C PHE A 16 11.82 -2.71 -13.22
N ARG A 17 12.17 -1.40 -13.24
CA ARG A 17 11.26 -0.33 -12.80
C ARG A 17 10.06 -0.16 -13.71
N LEU A 18 10.23 -0.30 -15.03
CA LEU A 18 9.12 -0.28 -15.96
C LEU A 18 8.15 -1.44 -15.68
N PHE A 19 8.69 -2.63 -15.45
CA PHE A 19 7.91 -3.81 -15.08
C PHE A 19 7.19 -3.63 -13.75
N GLU A 20 7.86 -3.14 -12.71
CA GLU A 20 7.26 -2.85 -11.41
C GLU A 20 6.10 -1.86 -11.53
N ASN A 21 6.30 -0.78 -12.29
CA ASN A 21 5.25 0.20 -12.56
C ASN A 21 4.06 -0.41 -13.31
N ALA A 22 4.31 -1.18 -14.37
CA ALA A 22 3.26 -1.85 -15.13
C ALA A 22 2.50 -2.88 -14.27
N PHE A 23 3.21 -3.61 -13.41
CA PHE A 23 2.64 -4.57 -12.48
C PHE A 23 1.76 -3.88 -11.45
N LEU A 24 2.20 -2.78 -10.84
CA LEU A 24 1.40 -2.00 -9.89
C LEU A 24 0.15 -1.43 -10.55
N GLN A 25 0.27 -0.82 -11.73
CA GLN A 25 -0.88 -0.29 -12.48
C GLN A 25 -1.88 -1.37 -12.85
N PHE A 26 -1.41 -2.53 -13.33
CA PHE A 26 -2.28 -3.66 -13.64
C PHE A 26 -2.99 -4.19 -12.39
N ASN A 27 -2.29 -4.32 -11.26
CA ASN A 27 -2.91 -4.73 -10.00
C ASN A 27 -3.94 -3.70 -9.53
N GLU A 28 -3.67 -2.40 -9.64
CA GLU A 28 -4.62 -1.35 -9.30
C GLU A 28 -5.90 -1.45 -10.15
N LEU A 29 -5.78 -1.69 -11.46
CA LEU A 29 -6.92 -1.93 -12.35
C LEU A 29 -7.69 -3.20 -11.99
N LEU A 30 -6.99 -4.30 -11.74
CA LEU A 30 -7.59 -5.58 -11.36
C LEU A 30 -8.36 -5.44 -10.04
N LEU A 31 -7.76 -4.83 -9.02
CA LEU A 31 -8.38 -4.61 -7.73
C LEU A 31 -9.61 -3.70 -7.85
N THR A 32 -9.52 -2.65 -8.68
CA THR A 32 -10.66 -1.77 -8.98
C THR A 32 -11.80 -2.57 -9.62
N PHE A 33 -11.50 -3.43 -10.60
CA PHE A 33 -12.49 -4.28 -11.25
C PHE A 33 -13.15 -5.26 -10.26
N LEU A 34 -12.36 -5.92 -9.41
CA LEU A 34 -12.88 -6.83 -8.38
C LEU A 34 -13.76 -6.10 -7.36
N HIS A 35 -13.38 -4.89 -6.97
CA HIS A 35 -14.17 -4.04 -6.09
C HIS A 35 -15.53 -3.68 -6.72
N GLN A 36 -15.52 -3.23 -7.98
CA GLN A 36 -16.74 -2.91 -8.72
C GLN A 36 -17.69 -4.09 -8.90
N ARG A 37 -17.16 -5.32 -8.94
CA ARG A 37 -17.94 -6.57 -9.01
C ARG A 37 -18.40 -7.07 -7.64
N ASN A 38 -18.17 -6.31 -6.55
CA ASN A 38 -18.44 -6.70 -5.17
C ASN A 38 -17.73 -8.01 -4.75
N VAL A 39 -16.61 -8.34 -5.40
CA VAL A 39 -15.77 -9.50 -5.03
C VAL A 39 -14.76 -9.11 -3.95
N LEU A 40 -14.35 -7.85 -3.91
CA LEU A 40 -13.39 -7.31 -2.96
C LEU A 40 -13.95 -6.06 -2.28
N GLY A 41 -14.44 -6.20 -1.04
CA GLY A 41 -14.97 -5.12 -0.22
C GLY A 41 -14.42 -5.11 1.20
N ASP A 42 -15.06 -4.36 2.10
CA ASP A 42 -14.60 -4.15 3.48
C ASP A 42 -14.34 -5.47 4.24
N THR A 43 -15.17 -6.49 4.01
CA THR A 43 -15.06 -7.81 4.65
C THR A 43 -13.79 -8.52 4.22
N GLU A 44 -13.50 -8.54 2.92
CA GLU A 44 -12.30 -9.18 2.37
C GLU A 44 -11.03 -8.43 2.78
N VAL A 45 -11.07 -7.09 2.81
CA VAL A 45 -9.97 -6.26 3.32
C VAL A 45 -9.70 -6.60 4.79
N SER A 46 -10.75 -6.72 5.61
CA SER A 46 -10.62 -7.11 7.02
C SER A 46 -10.05 -8.52 7.18
N GLY A 47 -10.45 -9.46 6.32
CA GLY A 47 -9.89 -10.81 6.29
C GLY A 47 -8.40 -10.82 5.94
N LEU A 48 -8.00 -10.10 4.90
CA LEU A 48 -6.58 -9.97 4.51
C LEU A 48 -5.75 -9.33 5.63
N LYS A 49 -6.29 -8.31 6.30
CA LYS A 49 -5.67 -7.68 7.46
C LYS A 49 -5.45 -8.66 8.61
N ALA A 50 -6.46 -9.49 8.91
CA ALA A 50 -6.36 -10.51 9.94
C ALA A 50 -5.29 -11.57 9.61
N VAL A 51 -5.19 -11.99 8.35
CA VAL A 51 -4.13 -12.89 7.89
C VAL A 51 -2.74 -12.27 8.07
N LEU A 52 -2.55 -11.00 7.67
CA LEU A 52 -1.29 -10.30 7.91
C LEU A 52 -0.94 -10.21 9.39
N ARG A 53 -1.91 -9.90 10.24
CA ARG A 53 -1.73 -9.82 11.68
C ARG A 53 -1.26 -11.15 12.27
N ALA A 54 -1.82 -12.26 11.81
CA ALA A 54 -1.44 -13.61 12.23
C ALA A 54 -0.06 -14.04 11.73
N LEU A 55 0.38 -13.52 10.58
CA LEU A 55 1.65 -13.82 9.95
C LEU A 55 2.79 -12.87 10.36
N LEU A 56 2.56 -11.98 11.33
CA LEU A 56 3.56 -10.99 11.74
C LEU A 56 4.89 -11.66 12.11
N PRO A 57 6.00 -11.25 11.48
CA PRO A 57 7.30 -11.77 11.85
C PRO A 57 7.74 -11.23 13.22
N PRO A 58 8.58 -11.98 13.95
CA PRO A 58 9.15 -11.49 15.20
C PRO A 58 10.09 -10.29 14.97
N THR A 59 10.08 -9.33 15.89
CA THR A 59 10.93 -8.12 15.87
C THR A 59 12.41 -8.48 15.95
N LYS A 60 13.27 -7.80 15.18
CA LYS A 60 14.72 -8.03 15.23
C LYS A 60 15.53 -6.74 15.01
N SER A 61 16.85 -6.88 14.96
CA SER A 61 17.77 -5.96 15.64
C SER A 61 18.02 -4.60 14.98
N LYS A 62 17.85 -4.42 13.66
CA LYS A 62 18.42 -3.23 13.00
C LYS A 62 17.40 -2.33 12.31
N TYR A 63 16.65 -2.85 11.35
CA TYR A 63 15.67 -2.05 10.60
C TYR A 63 14.24 -2.35 11.05
N TYR A 64 13.94 -3.62 11.36
CA TYR A 64 12.63 -4.02 11.87
C TYR A 64 12.59 -4.06 13.40
N THR A 65 12.74 -2.87 13.99
CA THR A 65 12.84 -2.69 15.44
C THR A 65 11.50 -2.96 16.15
N ARG A 66 11.52 -2.96 17.50
CA ARG A 66 10.31 -3.09 18.30
C ARG A 66 9.33 -1.96 18.04
N GLU A 67 9.81 -0.74 17.87
CA GLU A 67 8.99 0.44 17.57
C GLU A 67 8.29 0.31 16.22
N VAL A 68 9.01 -0.18 15.20
CA VAL A 68 8.44 -0.42 13.86
C VAL A 68 7.37 -1.50 13.91
N TYR A 69 7.60 -2.58 14.67
CA TYR A 69 6.62 -3.63 14.90
C TYR A 69 5.37 -3.10 15.60
N GLU A 70 5.52 -2.29 16.66
CA GLU A 70 4.39 -1.73 17.38
C GLU A 70 3.58 -0.76 16.52
N ARG A 71 4.26 0.05 15.68
CA ARG A 71 3.60 0.90 14.68
C ARG A 71 2.79 0.06 13.70
N LEU A 72 3.36 -1.04 13.19
CA LEU A 72 2.66 -1.96 12.29
C LEU A 72 1.46 -2.61 12.96
N VAL A 73 1.62 -3.08 14.20
CA VAL A 73 0.53 -3.66 14.99
C VAL A 73 -0.62 -2.67 15.14
N LYS A 74 -0.34 -1.42 15.53
CA LYS A 74 -1.36 -0.38 15.65
C LYS A 74 -2.09 -0.14 14.32
N LEU A 75 -1.36 -0.10 13.21
CA LEU A 75 -1.97 0.05 11.88
C LEU A 75 -2.87 -1.13 11.52
N LEU A 76 -2.46 -2.37 11.83
CA LEU A 76 -3.26 -3.57 11.55
C LEU A 76 -4.45 -3.73 12.51
N ASP A 77 -4.36 -3.18 13.72
CA ASP A 77 -5.46 -3.22 14.70
C ASP A 77 -6.49 -2.10 14.45
N LYS A 78 -6.12 -1.03 13.73
CA LYS A 78 -7.02 0.08 13.31
C LYS A 78 -8.23 -0.44 12.52
N ASP A 79 -9.40 0.17 12.70
CA ASP A 79 -10.58 -0.12 11.86
C ASP A 79 -10.25 0.18 10.39
N THR A 80 -10.56 -0.77 9.51
CA THR A 80 -10.30 -0.61 8.07
C THR A 80 -11.02 0.61 7.52
N LYS A 81 -12.19 0.96 8.04
CA LYS A 81 -12.97 2.14 7.61
C LYS A 81 -12.33 3.46 7.99
N GLU A 82 -11.34 3.47 8.87
CA GLU A 82 -10.60 4.67 9.26
C GLU A 82 -9.29 4.85 8.51
N TYR A 83 -8.95 3.92 7.59
CA TYR A 83 -7.72 4.08 6.82
C TYR A 83 -7.72 5.33 5.96
N THR A 84 -6.58 6.01 5.97
CA THR A 84 -6.26 7.20 5.20
C THR A 84 -5.09 6.94 4.24
N MET A 85 -4.75 7.94 3.43
CA MET A 85 -3.59 7.83 2.53
C MET A 85 -2.27 7.76 3.32
N GLU A 86 -2.19 8.46 4.46
CA GLU A 86 -1.05 8.42 5.36
C GLU A 86 -0.82 7.02 5.95
N ASP A 87 -1.89 6.27 6.23
CA ASP A 87 -1.76 4.88 6.67
C ASP A 87 -1.22 3.97 5.55
N VAL A 88 -1.65 4.21 4.30
CA VAL A 88 -1.15 3.49 3.12
C VAL A 88 0.35 3.72 2.96
N GLU A 89 0.79 4.98 3.04
CA GLU A 89 2.21 5.35 3.01
C GLU A 89 2.99 4.69 4.15
N ALA A 90 2.43 4.70 5.36
CA ALA A 90 3.04 4.04 6.51
C ALA A 90 3.22 2.53 6.30
N PHE A 91 2.29 1.84 5.63
CA PHE A 91 2.47 0.42 5.30
C PHE A 91 3.65 0.19 4.35
N TYR A 92 3.83 1.04 3.33
CA TYR A 92 4.97 0.95 2.41
C TYR A 92 6.29 1.23 3.13
N GLU A 93 6.36 2.28 3.95
CA GLU A 93 7.56 2.59 4.75
C GLU A 93 7.99 1.41 5.64
N ILE A 94 7.02 0.80 6.33
CA ILE A 94 7.27 -0.35 7.19
C ILE A 94 7.72 -1.57 6.37
N ALA A 95 7.10 -1.80 5.20
CA ALA A 95 7.52 -2.88 4.31
C ALA A 95 8.98 -2.71 3.85
N ASP A 96 9.40 -1.49 3.54
CA ASP A 96 10.80 -1.19 3.18
C ASP A 96 11.77 -1.52 4.31
N LEU A 97 11.42 -1.22 5.56
CA LEU A 97 12.23 -1.55 6.73
C LEU A 97 12.33 -3.07 6.96
N ILE A 98 11.20 -3.78 6.80
CA ILE A 98 11.16 -5.24 6.92
C ILE A 98 12.01 -5.90 5.82
N GLU A 99 11.91 -5.43 4.58
CA GLU A 99 12.70 -5.96 3.47
C GLU A 99 14.19 -5.70 3.67
N LYS A 100 14.59 -4.49 4.10
CA LYS A 100 15.99 -4.17 4.43
C LYS A 100 16.56 -5.12 5.48
N GLU A 101 15.82 -5.40 6.55
CA GLU A 101 16.21 -6.39 7.57
C GLU A 101 16.31 -7.80 6.97
N GLY A 102 15.34 -8.18 6.12
CA GLY A 102 15.32 -9.46 5.43
C GLY A 102 16.53 -9.68 4.51
N VAL A 103 16.90 -8.67 3.74
CA VAL A 103 18.07 -8.69 2.84
C VAL A 103 19.37 -8.77 3.62
N GLU A 104 19.56 -7.91 4.63
CA GLU A 104 20.79 -7.90 5.44
C GLU A 104 21.06 -9.26 6.09
N ARG A 105 20.00 -10.01 6.37
CA ARG A 105 20.08 -11.26 7.13
C ARG A 105 19.79 -12.51 6.32
N ASN A 106 19.55 -12.35 5.02
CA ASN A 106 19.13 -13.41 4.12
C ASN A 106 17.90 -14.19 4.67
N ASP A 107 16.97 -13.51 5.35
CA ASP A 107 15.73 -14.10 5.86
C ASP A 107 14.59 -13.85 4.87
N ARG A 108 14.38 -14.83 3.98
CA ARG A 108 13.33 -14.79 2.95
C ARG A 108 11.93 -14.58 3.53
N ARG A 109 11.66 -14.98 4.77
CA ARG A 109 10.33 -14.82 5.37
C ARG A 109 10.00 -13.35 5.63
N LEU A 110 10.99 -12.55 6.01
CA LEU A 110 10.82 -11.10 6.17
C LEU A 110 10.56 -10.46 4.81
N ILE A 111 11.34 -10.83 3.80
CA ILE A 111 11.18 -10.34 2.42
C ILE A 111 9.77 -10.66 1.89
N ASP A 112 9.32 -11.92 2.04
CA ASP A 112 7.99 -12.35 1.63
C ASP A 112 6.88 -11.60 2.37
N TYR A 113 7.06 -11.32 3.66
CA TYR A 113 6.10 -10.55 4.44
C TYR A 113 6.03 -9.09 3.97
N ALA A 114 7.17 -8.47 3.65
CA ALA A 114 7.21 -7.11 3.12
C ALA A 114 6.39 -6.98 1.83
N TYR A 115 6.53 -7.92 0.88
CA TYR A 115 5.73 -7.90 -0.36
C TYR A 115 4.22 -8.09 -0.11
N LYS A 116 3.85 -8.99 0.81
CA LYS A 116 2.43 -9.13 1.22
C LYS A 116 1.88 -7.85 1.82
N LEU A 117 2.68 -7.15 2.62
CA LEU A 117 2.30 -5.88 3.23
C LEU A 117 2.08 -4.78 2.17
N ARG A 118 2.96 -4.69 1.16
CA ARG A 118 2.79 -3.75 0.03
C ARG A 118 1.53 -4.03 -0.78
N LEU A 119 1.26 -5.30 -1.07
CA LEU A 119 0.03 -5.68 -1.78
C LEU A 119 -1.22 -5.30 -0.98
N PHE A 120 -1.20 -5.53 0.34
CA PHE A 120 -2.29 -5.10 1.21
C PHE A 120 -2.45 -3.57 1.24
N ALA A 121 -1.36 -2.81 1.26
CA ALA A 121 -1.41 -1.35 1.18
C ALA A 121 -2.11 -0.89 -0.11
N LEU A 122 -1.82 -1.54 -1.25
CA LEU A 122 -2.49 -1.27 -2.53
C LEU A 122 -3.99 -1.62 -2.48
N VAL A 123 -4.35 -2.75 -1.86
CA VAL A 123 -5.76 -3.13 -1.63
C VAL A 123 -6.48 -2.06 -0.81
N VAL A 124 -5.90 -1.62 0.32
CA VAL A 124 -6.47 -0.56 1.17
C VAL A 124 -6.64 0.74 0.38
N LYS A 125 -5.62 1.13 -0.39
CA LYS A 125 -5.65 2.33 -1.23
C LYS A 125 -6.86 2.33 -2.18
N VAL A 126 -7.05 1.23 -2.91
CA VAL A 126 -8.07 1.11 -3.96
C VAL A 126 -9.47 0.91 -3.39
N VAL A 127 -9.62 0.04 -2.40
CA VAL A 127 -10.94 -0.41 -1.90
C VAL A 127 -11.49 0.53 -0.84
N ILE A 128 -10.62 1.16 -0.05
CA ILE A 128 -11.03 1.95 1.11
C ILE A 128 -10.78 3.44 0.90
N VAL A 129 -9.55 3.82 0.54
CA VAL A 129 -9.13 5.23 0.56
C VAL A 129 -9.69 5.99 -0.65
N TYR A 130 -9.49 5.47 -1.86
CA TYR A 130 -9.95 6.13 -3.09
C TYR A 130 -11.46 6.41 -3.11
N PRO A 131 -12.36 5.46 -2.75
CA PRO A 131 -13.79 5.75 -2.73
C PRO A 131 -14.15 6.90 -1.78
N LYS A 132 -13.44 7.06 -0.65
CA LYS A 132 -13.65 8.20 0.26
C LYS A 132 -13.21 9.50 -0.38
N LEU A 133 -12.04 9.53 -1.03
CA LEU A 133 -11.52 10.71 -1.71
C LEU A 133 -12.45 11.17 -2.84
N VAL A 134 -12.98 10.23 -3.63
CA VAL A 134 -13.96 10.54 -4.68
C VAL A 134 -15.22 11.17 -4.09
N LYS A 135 -15.81 10.55 -3.05
CA LYS A 135 -17.01 11.09 -2.38
C LYS A 135 -16.79 12.49 -1.78
N LEU A 136 -15.62 12.74 -1.20
CA LEU A 136 -15.25 14.06 -0.68
C LEU A 136 -15.14 15.10 -1.80
N SER A 137 -14.53 14.71 -2.93
CA SER A 137 -14.40 15.59 -4.09
C SER A 137 -15.76 15.97 -4.69
N GLU A 138 -16.68 15.01 -4.81
CA GLU A 138 -18.04 15.22 -5.31
C GLU A 138 -18.84 16.13 -4.37
N SER A 139 -18.77 15.87 -3.07
CA SER A 139 -19.42 16.69 -2.04
C SER A 139 -18.93 18.15 -2.10
N SER A 140 -17.61 18.36 -2.24
CA SER A 140 -17.02 19.70 -2.33
C SER A 140 -17.44 20.46 -3.59
N LYS A 141 -17.65 19.77 -4.72
CA LYS A 141 -18.15 20.37 -5.97
C LYS A 141 -19.60 20.83 -5.80
N VAL A 142 -20.46 19.98 -5.24
CA VAL A 142 -21.87 20.31 -4.97
C VAL A 142 -21.99 21.53 -4.04
N THR A 143 -21.17 21.59 -2.97
CA THR A 143 -21.19 22.76 -2.08
C THR A 143 -20.80 24.06 -2.80
N LYS A 144 -19.80 24.02 -3.68
CA LYS A 144 -19.39 25.19 -4.47
C LYS A 144 -20.45 25.64 -5.47
N GLU A 145 -21.15 24.72 -6.12
CA GLU A 145 -22.25 25.04 -7.04
C GLU A 145 -23.43 25.68 -6.31
N LEU A 146 -23.81 25.16 -5.14
CA LEU A 146 -24.86 25.75 -4.30
C LEU A 146 -24.50 27.17 -3.82
N MET A 147 -23.27 27.36 -3.32
CA MET A 147 -22.80 28.69 -2.89
C MET A 147 -22.65 29.68 -4.06
N GLY A 148 -22.34 29.21 -5.26
CA GLY A 148 -22.29 30.04 -6.47
C GLY A 148 -23.66 30.49 -6.96
N GLN A 149 -24.71 29.69 -6.75
CA GLN A 149 -26.09 30.05 -7.10
C GLN A 149 -26.69 31.07 -6.11
N ASP A 150 -26.29 31.03 -4.83
CA ASP A 150 -26.75 31.98 -3.82
C ASP A 150 -26.12 33.38 -3.97
N LEU A 151 -24.98 33.51 -4.68
CA LEU A 151 -24.35 34.81 -5.00
C LEU A 151 -24.92 35.50 -6.25
N LEU A 152 -25.83 34.83 -6.98
CA LEU A 152 -26.46 35.33 -8.20
C LEU A 152 -27.95 35.71 -8.00
N LYS A 153 -28.43 35.72 -6.75
CA LYS A 153 -29.76 36.20 -6.34
C LYS A 153 -29.62 37.46 -5.48
#